data_AF-A0A0K6FTE3-F1
#
_entry.id   AF-A0A0K6FTE3-F1
#
_cell.length_a   1.000
_cell.length_b   1.000
_cell.length_c   1.000
_cell.angle_alpha   90.00
_cell.angle_beta   90.00
_cell.angle_gamma   90.00
#
_symmetry.space_group_name_H-M   'P 1'
#
loop_
_entity.id
_entity.type
_entity.pdbx_description
1 polymer ?
#
loop_
_entity_poly.entity_id
_entity_poly.type
_entity_poly.pdbx_seq_one_letter_code
_entity_poly.pdbx_strand_id
1 'polypeptide(L)'
;MSTHLQPAPAWHKNSLFRALRTVAETYENDLPHDVYVTIQEAAGRVQVHEAYISDKCAHLDRSIVYNGYKNSLTNVSMVVNRLGLQESESPAGKICGHILMTLQDILIVIESKSNDVGQLFSDSEMSKLLVKLAGALWVDWIFVI
;
A
#
# COMPACT_ATOMS: atom_id res chain seq x y z
N MET A 1 8.27 -1.65 -33.02
CA MET A 1 8.08 -0.54 -32.07
C MET A 1 8.42 -1.06 -30.68
N SER A 2 9.64 -0.80 -30.21
CA SER A 2 10.02 -1.10 -28.83
C SER A 2 9.34 -0.06 -27.94
N THR A 3 8.37 -0.49 -27.14
CA THR A 3 7.91 0.29 -25.98
C THR A 3 9.06 0.30 -24.99
N HIS A 4 9.98 1.25 -25.14
CA HIS A 4 10.91 1.61 -24.09
C HIS A 4 10.05 2.05 -22.89
N LEU A 5 9.81 1.12 -21.96
CA LEU A 5 9.35 1.43 -20.62
C LEU A 5 10.32 2.48 -20.10
N GLN A 6 9.84 3.73 -19.99
CA GLN A 6 10.62 4.78 -19.36
C GLN A 6 11.07 4.24 -18.00
N PRO A 7 12.35 4.44 -17.62
CA PRO A 7 12.78 4.07 -16.28
C PRO A 7 11.84 4.77 -15.31
N ALA A 8 11.21 3.95 -14.47
CA ALA A 8 10.34 4.41 -13.41
C ALA A 8 11.04 5.57 -12.68
N PRO A 9 10.37 6.73 -12.48
CA PRO A 9 10.98 7.86 -11.81
C PRO A 9 11.59 7.45 -10.46
N ALA A 10 12.64 8.13 -9.98
CA ALA A 10 13.33 7.75 -8.74
C ALA A 10 12.40 7.69 -7.50
N TRP A 11 11.27 8.40 -7.51
CA TRP A 11 10.23 8.34 -6.46
C TRP A 11 9.42 7.04 -6.45
N HIS A 12 9.54 6.22 -7.48
CA HIS A 12 8.80 4.97 -7.64
C HIS A 12 9.34 3.82 -6.77
N LYS A 13 10.47 4.03 -6.05
CA LYS A 13 11.04 3.05 -5.12
C LYS A 13 10.16 2.83 -3.88
N ASN A 14 9.51 3.89 -3.38
CA ASN A 14 8.59 3.85 -2.23
C ASN A 14 7.16 4.21 -2.65
N SER A 15 6.66 3.57 -3.71
CA SER A 15 5.30 3.75 -4.22
C SER A 15 4.33 2.79 -3.52
N LEU A 16 3.26 3.32 -2.95
CA LEU A 16 2.21 2.51 -2.32
C LEU A 16 1.41 1.73 -3.36
N PHE A 17 1.25 2.28 -4.57
CA PHE A 17 0.66 1.57 -5.69
C PHE A 17 1.40 0.24 -5.97
N ARG A 18 2.74 0.28 -6.01
CA ARG A 18 3.54 -0.93 -6.22
C ARG A 18 3.34 -1.94 -5.11
N ALA A 19 3.38 -1.51 -3.85
CA ALA A 19 3.18 -2.40 -2.72
C ALA A 19 1.79 -3.06 -2.76
N LEU A 20 0.73 -2.31 -3.06
CA LEU A 20 -0.63 -2.86 -3.19
C LEU A 20 -0.75 -3.87 -4.34
N ARG A 21 -0.11 -3.59 -5.49
CA ARG A 21 -0.04 -4.55 -6.59
C ARG A 21 0.67 -5.83 -6.17
N THR A 22 1.81 -5.70 -5.50
CA THR A 22 2.54 -6.86 -4.99
C THR A 22 1.72 -7.64 -3.97
N VAL A 23 0.94 -6.99 -3.10
CA VAL A 23 0.00 -7.69 -2.20
C VAL A 23 -1.02 -8.50 -3.00
N ALA A 24 -1.66 -7.88 -4.01
CA ALA A 24 -2.65 -8.58 -4.82
C ALA A 24 -2.05 -9.77 -5.58
N GLU A 25 -0.83 -9.63 -6.11
CA GLU A 25 -0.10 -10.69 -6.81
C GLU A 25 0.38 -11.80 -5.86
N THR A 26 0.92 -11.45 -4.69
CA THR A 26 1.45 -12.39 -3.68
C THR A 26 0.34 -13.24 -3.07
N TYR A 27 -0.82 -12.65 -2.79
CA TYR A 27 -1.91 -13.31 -2.07
C TYR A 27 -3.13 -13.60 -2.95
N GLU A 28 -2.96 -13.65 -4.28
CA GLU A 28 -4.06 -13.86 -5.24
C GLU A 28 -4.91 -15.09 -4.92
N ASN A 29 -4.28 -16.17 -4.46
CA ASN A 29 -4.97 -17.43 -4.12
C ASN A 29 -5.37 -17.54 -2.64
N ASP A 30 -4.85 -16.65 -1.79
CA ASP A 30 -5.05 -16.72 -0.33
C ASP A 30 -6.08 -15.70 0.18
N LEU A 31 -6.39 -14.68 -0.63
CA LEU A 31 -7.38 -13.65 -0.32
C LEU A 31 -8.75 -14.00 -0.93
N PRO A 32 -9.84 -13.71 -0.20
CA PRO A 32 -11.17 -13.67 -0.79
C PRO A 32 -11.21 -12.76 -2.02
N HIS A 33 -11.97 -13.16 -3.04
CA HIS A 33 -11.99 -12.46 -4.33
C HIS A 33 -12.40 -10.98 -4.19
N ASP A 34 -13.33 -10.67 -3.29
CA ASP A 34 -13.76 -9.30 -3.00
C ASP A 34 -12.63 -8.44 -2.39
N VAL A 35 -11.82 -9.01 -1.50
CA VAL A 35 -10.62 -8.34 -0.94
C VAL A 35 -9.61 -8.06 -2.05
N TYR A 36 -9.29 -9.07 -2.85
CA TYR A 36 -8.33 -8.98 -3.94
C TYR A 36 -8.72 -7.87 -4.92
N VAL A 37 -9.97 -7.86 -5.40
CA VAL A 37 -10.47 -6.83 -6.33
C VAL A 37 -10.39 -5.45 -5.68
N THR A 38 -10.80 -5.33 -4.42
CA THR A 38 -10.75 -4.04 -3.70
C THR A 38 -9.33 -3.50 -3.57
N ILE A 39 -8.34 -4.37 -3.34
CA ILE A 39 -6.91 -4.00 -3.30
C ILE A 39 -6.43 -3.53 -4.67
N GLN A 40 -6.80 -4.23 -5.76
CA GLN A 40 -6.43 -3.82 -7.11
C GLN A 40 -7.01 -2.45 -7.49
N GLU A 41 -8.28 -2.22 -7.19
CA GLU A 41 -8.91 -0.92 -7.43
C GLU A 41 -8.24 0.20 -6.61
N ALA A 42 -7.89 -0.08 -5.35
CA ALA A 42 -7.18 0.88 -4.52
C ALA A 42 -5.78 1.17 -5.07
N ALA A 43 -5.08 0.16 -5.59
CA ALA A 43 -3.80 0.36 -6.27
C ALA A 43 -3.98 1.34 -7.45
N GLY A 44 -5.02 1.15 -8.28
CA GLY A 44 -5.33 2.08 -9.37
C GLY A 44 -5.59 3.51 -8.90
N ARG A 45 -6.37 3.71 -7.83
CA ARG A 45 -6.61 5.03 -7.24
C ARG A 45 -5.32 5.67 -6.70
N VAL A 46 -4.49 4.90 -6.00
CA VAL A 46 -3.18 5.34 -5.50
C VAL A 46 -2.25 5.72 -6.65
N GLN A 47 -2.24 4.97 -7.75
CA GLN A 47 -1.42 5.29 -8.92
C GLN A 47 -1.77 6.67 -9.50
N VAL A 48 -3.07 6.96 -9.65
CA VAL A 48 -3.54 8.26 -10.13
C VAL A 48 -3.15 9.38 -9.17
N HIS A 49 -3.27 9.15 -7.85
CA HIS A 49 -2.90 10.14 -6.85
C HIS A 49 -1.39 10.39 -6.80
N GLU A 50 -0.57 9.34 -6.85
CA GLU A 50 0.90 9.45 -6.91
C GLU A 50 1.36 10.19 -8.18
N ALA A 51 0.72 9.92 -9.32
CA ALA A 51 0.99 10.65 -10.56
C ALA A 51 0.63 12.13 -10.45
N TYR A 52 -0.51 12.47 -9.83
CA TYR A 52 -0.90 13.85 -9.55
C TYR A 52 0.09 14.56 -8.63
N ILE A 53 0.54 13.88 -7.58
CA ILE A 53 1.58 14.40 -6.67
C ILE A 53 2.88 14.66 -7.44
N SER A 54 3.31 13.72 -8.29
CA SER A 54 4.51 13.87 -9.10
C SER A 54 4.43 15.01 -10.11
N ASP A 55 3.25 15.29 -10.68
CA ASP A 55 3.09 16.41 -11.62
C ASP A 55 3.18 17.77 -10.90
N LYS A 56 2.72 17.83 -9.65
CA LYS A 56 2.67 19.07 -8.86
C LYS A 56 3.90 19.32 -7.98
N CYS A 57 4.73 18.30 -7.78
CA CYS A 57 6.11 18.24 -7.24
C CYS A 57 6.46 18.96 -5.91
N ALA A 58 5.89 20.11 -5.57
CA ALA A 58 6.25 20.87 -4.35
C ALA A 58 5.18 21.83 -3.82
N HIS A 59 4.06 22.02 -4.51
CA HIS A 59 3.04 23.04 -4.15
C HIS A 59 1.72 22.46 -3.65
N LEU A 60 1.70 21.18 -3.28
CA LEU A 60 0.48 20.56 -2.79
C LEU A 60 0.29 20.83 -1.30
N ASP A 61 -0.94 21.19 -0.96
CA ASP A 61 -1.38 21.23 0.43
C ASP A 61 -1.29 19.82 1.03
N ARG A 62 -0.79 19.73 2.27
CA ARG A 62 -0.70 18.49 3.03
C ARG A 62 -2.01 17.72 3.08
N SER A 63 -3.13 18.42 3.20
CA SER A 63 -4.46 17.82 3.20
C SER A 63 -4.78 17.14 1.87
N ILE A 64 -4.35 17.68 0.73
CA ILE A 64 -4.55 17.05 -0.58
C ILE A 64 -3.74 15.76 -0.67
N VAL A 65 -2.48 15.78 -0.22
CA VAL A 65 -1.61 14.59 -0.22
C VAL A 65 -2.21 13.50 0.65
N TYR A 66 -2.47 13.78 1.92
CA TYR A 66 -3.00 12.80 2.87
C TYR A 66 -4.40 12.29 2.46
N ASN A 67 -5.33 13.20 2.14
CA ASN A 67 -6.71 12.79 1.84
C ASN A 67 -6.79 11.95 0.57
N GLY A 68 -5.96 12.19 -0.44
CA GLY A 68 -5.97 11.34 -1.64
C GLY A 68 -5.51 9.90 -1.34
N TYR A 69 -4.51 9.71 -0.48
CA TYR A 69 -4.13 8.37 -0.01
C TYR A 69 -5.22 7.73 0.85
N LYS A 70 -5.73 8.45 1.86
CA LYS A 70 -6.80 7.97 2.75
C LYS A 70 -8.04 7.54 1.96
N ASN A 71 -8.50 8.37 1.03
CA ASN A 71 -9.67 8.08 0.20
C ASN A 71 -9.44 6.87 -0.70
N SER A 72 -8.23 6.74 -1.26
CA SER A 72 -7.88 5.59 -2.13
C SER A 72 -7.94 4.26 -1.38
N LEU A 73 -7.57 4.26 -0.10
CA LEU A 73 -7.46 3.08 0.77
C LEU A 73 -8.72 2.77 1.59
N THR A 74 -9.67 3.70 1.70
CA THR A 74 -10.83 3.57 2.62
C THR A 74 -11.58 2.25 2.45
N ASN A 75 -11.87 1.86 1.20
CA ASN A 75 -12.58 0.62 0.92
C ASN A 75 -11.75 -0.62 1.29
N VAL A 76 -10.44 -0.60 1.05
CA VAL A 76 -9.55 -1.71 1.46
C VAL A 76 -9.59 -1.84 2.97
N SER A 77 -9.36 -0.76 3.71
CA SER A 77 -9.38 -0.77 5.18
C SER A 77 -10.70 -1.32 5.73
N MET A 78 -11.84 -0.98 5.12
CA MET A 78 -13.13 -1.53 5.53
C MET A 78 -13.24 -3.04 5.29
N VAL A 79 -12.90 -3.50 4.10
CA VAL A 79 -13.06 -4.91 3.71
C VAL A 79 -12.08 -5.80 4.48
N VAL A 80 -10.80 -5.39 4.59
CA VAL A 80 -9.81 -6.17 5.35
C VAL A 80 -10.09 -6.15 6.86
N ASN A 81 -10.64 -5.06 7.40
CA ASN A 81 -11.04 -5.02 8.82
C ASN A 81 -12.22 -5.96 9.10
N ARG A 82 -13.23 -5.97 8.22
CA ARG A 82 -14.37 -6.87 8.37
C ARG A 82 -13.92 -8.33 8.40
N LEU A 83 -13.08 -8.74 7.45
CA LEU A 83 -12.59 -10.12 7.38
C LEU A 83 -11.57 -10.44 8.47
N GLY A 84 -10.67 -9.51 8.80
CA GLY A 84 -9.73 -9.67 9.91
C GLY A 84 -10.42 -9.87 11.25
N LEU A 85 -11.60 -9.28 11.47
CA LEU A 85 -12.42 -9.49 12.67
C LEU A 85 -13.27 -10.77 12.60
N GLN A 86 -13.84 -11.09 11.44
CA GLN A 86 -14.73 -12.25 11.26
C GLN A 86 -13.98 -13.59 11.17
N GLU A 87 -12.75 -13.58 10.67
CA GLU A 87 -11.96 -14.78 10.43
C GLU A 87 -10.55 -14.67 11.03
N SER A 88 -10.40 -14.01 12.17
CA SER A 88 -9.09 -13.71 12.79
C SER A 88 -8.17 -14.93 12.99
N GLU A 89 -8.74 -16.13 13.13
CA GLU A 89 -7.99 -17.39 13.26
C GLU A 89 -7.63 -18.03 11.91
N SER A 90 -8.31 -17.67 10.82
CA SER A 90 -8.04 -18.18 9.46
C SER A 90 -6.75 -17.55 8.89
N PRO A 91 -6.04 -18.27 8.00
CA PRO A 91 -4.89 -17.69 7.28
C PRO A 91 -5.25 -16.39 6.56
N ALA A 92 -6.41 -16.34 5.90
CA ALA A 92 -6.90 -15.16 5.18
C ALA A 92 -7.19 -13.99 6.14
N GLY A 93 -7.80 -14.24 7.29
CA GLY A 93 -8.06 -13.21 8.29
C GLY A 93 -6.77 -12.66 8.93
N LYS A 94 -5.76 -13.51 9.15
CA LYS A 94 -4.42 -13.07 9.59
C LYS A 94 -3.74 -12.17 8.56
N ILE A 95 -3.81 -12.53 7.27
CA ILE A 95 -3.29 -11.71 6.17
C ILE A 95 -4.04 -10.36 6.14
N CYS A 96 -5.37 -10.38 6.21
CA CYS A 96 -6.20 -9.17 6.22
C CYS A 96 -5.87 -8.26 7.42
N GLY A 97 -5.69 -8.82 8.61
CA GLY A 97 -5.27 -8.09 9.80
C GLY A 97 -3.89 -7.43 9.63
N HIS A 98 -2.93 -8.16 9.06
CA HIS A 98 -1.59 -7.62 8.76
C HIS A 98 -1.64 -6.48 7.74
N ILE A 99 -2.43 -6.63 6.67
CA ILE A 99 -2.65 -5.59 5.66
C ILE A 99 -3.25 -4.35 6.33
N LEU A 100 -4.29 -4.52 7.15
CA LEU A 100 -4.95 -3.40 7.83
C LEU A 100 -3.98 -2.60 8.69
N MET A 101 -3.26 -3.28 9.60
CA MET A 101 -2.31 -2.63 10.51
C MET A 101 -1.22 -1.89 9.74
N THR A 102 -0.66 -2.54 8.70
CA THR A 102 0.41 -1.92 7.92
C THR A 102 -0.09 -0.72 7.10
N LEU A 103 -1.33 -0.76 6.58
CA LEU A 103 -1.93 0.41 5.90
C LEU A 103 -2.18 1.58 6.87
N GLN A 104 -2.55 1.30 8.12
CA GLN A 104 -2.72 2.33 9.14
C GLN A 104 -1.38 2.99 9.48
N ASP A 105 -0.31 2.21 9.67
CA ASP A 105 1.05 2.71 9.89
C ASP A 105 1.51 3.59 8.71
N ILE A 106 1.26 3.15 7.47
CA ILE A 106 1.58 3.92 6.26
C ILE A 106 0.84 5.26 6.24
N LEU A 107 -0.45 5.28 6.59
CA LEU A 107 -1.22 6.53 6.65
C LEU A 107 -0.69 7.50 7.70
N ILE A 108 -0.18 7.01 8.83
CA ILE A 108 0.47 7.84 9.86
C ILE A 108 1.75 8.48 9.30
N VAL A 109 2.60 7.70 8.62
CA VAL A 109 3.82 8.23 8.00
C VAL A 109 3.46 9.27 6.93
N ILE A 110 2.51 8.96 6.05
CA ILE A 110 2.03 9.91 5.03
C ILE A 110 1.55 11.19 5.69
N GLU A 111 0.69 11.11 6.70
CA GLU A 111 0.16 12.28 7.41
C GLU A 111 1.28 13.16 7.97
N SER A 112 2.31 12.55 8.59
CA SER A 112 3.44 13.27 9.18
C SER A 112 4.35 13.93 8.14
N LYS A 113 4.50 13.31 6.95
CA LYS A 113 5.41 13.74 5.88
C LYS A 113 4.73 14.49 4.75
N SER A 114 3.41 14.66 4.79
CA SER A 114 2.63 15.30 3.71
C SER A 114 3.03 16.74 3.40
N ASN A 115 3.77 17.42 4.29
CA ASN A 115 4.33 18.75 4.05
C ASN A 115 5.58 18.74 3.14
N ASP A 116 6.25 17.59 3.01
CA ASP A 116 7.45 17.40 2.18
C ASP A 116 7.32 16.10 1.39
N VAL A 117 6.69 16.21 0.22
CA VAL A 117 6.47 15.11 -0.71
C VAL A 117 7.79 14.47 -1.16
N GLY A 118 8.86 15.26 -1.29
CA GLY A 118 10.18 14.75 -1.67
C GLY A 118 10.73 13.81 -0.59
N GLN A 119 10.56 14.17 0.68
CA GLN A 119 10.89 13.29 1.80
C GLN A 119 9.98 12.08 1.89
N LEU A 120 8.68 12.21 1.63
CA LEU A 120 7.73 11.08 1.71
C LEU A 120 8.21 9.86 0.91
N PHE A 121 8.65 10.06 -0.34
CA PHE A 121 9.10 8.98 -1.21
C PHE A 121 10.54 8.51 -0.97
N SER A 122 11.31 9.24 -0.16
CA SER A 122 12.68 8.84 0.23
C SER A 122 12.77 8.39 1.69
N ASP A 123 11.66 8.45 2.43
CA ASP A 123 11.59 8.10 3.83
C ASP A 123 11.85 6.61 4.07
N SER A 124 12.76 6.34 5.01
CA SER A 124 13.20 4.97 5.32
C SER A 124 12.13 4.14 6.04
N GLU A 125 11.25 4.78 6.82
CA GLU A 125 10.15 4.14 7.53
C GLU A 125 9.04 3.78 6.56
N MET A 126 8.70 4.71 5.65
CA MET A 126 7.80 4.43 4.52
C MET A 126 8.30 3.23 3.71
N SER A 127 9.60 3.19 3.36
CA SER A 127 10.19 2.06 2.63
C SER A 127 10.01 0.72 3.35
N LYS A 128 10.26 0.68 4.67
CA LYS A 128 10.09 -0.54 5.48
C LYS A 128 8.63 -0.99 5.52
N LEU A 129 7.70 -0.06 5.70
CA LEU A 129 6.27 -0.37 5.76
C LEU A 129 5.74 -0.87 4.42
N LEU A 130 6.21 -0.32 3.30
CA LEU A 130 5.83 -0.80 1.96
C LEU A 130 6.34 -2.23 1.71
N VAL A 131 7.55 -2.56 2.14
CA VAL A 131 8.09 -3.93 2.08
C VAL A 131 7.32 -4.87 3.01
N LYS A 132 6.99 -4.42 4.22
CA LYS A 132 6.14 -5.16 5.17
C LYS A 132 4.75 -5.43 4.60
N LEU A 133 4.15 -4.43 3.94
CA LEU A 133 2.85 -4.54 3.29
C LEU A 133 2.91 -5.58 2.17
N ALA A 134 3.91 -5.49 1.28
CA ALA A 134 4.12 -6.38 0.15
C ALA A 134 4.43 -7.85 0.53
N GLY A 135 4.53 -8.18 1.81
CA GLY A 135 4.60 -9.57 2.27
C GLY A 135 6.02 -10.06 2.60
N ALA A 136 6.90 -9.21 3.14
CA ALA A 136 8.12 -9.69 3.83
C ALA A 136 7.82 -10.41 5.17
N LEU A 137 6.83 -11.32 5.17
CA LEU A 137 6.51 -12.27 6.23
C LEU A 137 7.15 -13.65 5.96
N TRP A 138 8.32 -13.69 5.32
CA TRP A 138 9.06 -14.93 5.05
C TRP A 138 10.06 -15.34 6.15
N VAL A 139 10.00 -14.76 7.36
CA VAL A 139 11.03 -15.03 8.39
C VAL A 139 10.58 -15.91 9.56
N ASP A 140 9.28 -16.05 9.88
CA ASP A 140 8.90 -16.74 11.15
C ASP A 140 8.00 -17.98 11.01
N TRP A 141 7.88 -18.58 9.82
CA TRP A 141 7.14 -19.86 9.65
C TRP A 141 8.05 -21.09 9.38
N ILE A 142 9.37 -20.97 9.54
CA ILE A 142 10.28 -22.12 9.57
C ILE A 142 10.81 -22.25 10.99
N PHE A 143 10.06 -22.88 11.89
CA PHE A 143 10.56 -23.75 12.97
C PHE A 143 9.38 -24.44 13.66
N VAL A 144 8.78 -25.40 12.97
CA VAL A 144 8.19 -26.58 13.62
C VAL A 144 8.59 -27.80 12.78
N ILE A 145 9.74 -28.39 13.13
CA ILE A 145 10.00 -29.82 13.03
C ILE A 145 10.76 -30.21 14.30
#